data_AF-A0A1F7PDD4-F1
#
_entry.id   AF-A0A1F7PDD4-F1
#
_cell.length_a   1.000
_cell.length_b   1.000
_cell.length_c   1.000
_cell.angle_alpha   90.00
_cell.angle_beta   90.00
_cell.angle_gamma   90.00
#
_symmetry.space_group_name_H-M   'P 1'
#
loop_
_entity.id
_entity.type
_entity.pdbx_description
1 polymer ?
#
loop_
_entity_poly.entity_id
_entity_poly.type
_entity_poly.pdbx_seq_one_letter_code
_entity_poly.pdbx_strand_id
1 'polypeptide(L)'
;MTVALGGAAGAAEPVSQTFAVPVERAWSTTLAVLKHLGWDIDKEDRAIGWITTDSRRVEGEDYGVYAKGTRHRLRVNVKAAGEGRTTITVERSVFKRERILWMDNDEPITTTDQTVEKALLSAIGKSL
;
A
#
# COMPACT_ATOMS: atom_id res chain seq x y z
N MET A 1 -33.50 1.48 9.71
CA MET A 1 -32.35 0.71 10.21
C MET A 1 -31.22 0.89 9.21
N THR A 2 -30.40 1.92 9.41
CA THR A 2 -29.34 2.32 8.47
C THR A 2 -28.02 1.80 9.04
N VAL A 3 -27.44 0.81 8.38
CA VAL A 3 -26.12 0.30 8.74
C VAL A 3 -25.09 1.27 8.17
N ALA A 4 -24.43 2.01 9.05
CA ALA A 4 -23.24 2.79 8.70
C ALA A 4 -22.11 1.81 8.39
N LEU A 5 -21.70 1.74 7.12
CA LEU A 5 -20.48 1.06 6.71
C LEU A 5 -19.30 1.87 7.27
N GLY A 6 -18.47 1.20 8.07
CA GLY A 6 -17.35 1.79 8.79
C GLY A 6 -16.44 2.59 7.88
N GLY A 7 -16.19 3.84 8.27
CA GLY A 7 -15.16 4.65 7.66
C GLY A 7 -13.80 3.99 7.89
N ALA A 8 -13.11 3.65 6.81
CA ALA A 8 -11.68 3.41 6.83
C ALA A 8 -10.98 4.76 7.09
N ALA A 9 -11.09 5.28 8.31
CA ALA A 9 -10.45 6.51 8.73
C ALA A 9 -8.97 6.22 9.00
N GLY A 10 -8.11 6.56 8.04
CA GLY A 10 -6.65 6.42 8.20
C GLY A 10 -5.86 6.21 6.91
N ALA A 11 -6.51 5.96 5.77
CA ALA A 11 -5.81 5.91 4.49
C ALA A 11 -5.62 7.34 3.95
N ALA A 12 -4.40 7.68 3.53
CA ALA A 12 -4.20 8.85 2.68
C ALA A 12 -5.04 8.70 1.40
N GLU A 13 -5.47 9.81 0.79
CA GLU A 13 -6.26 9.74 -0.45
C GLU A 13 -5.53 8.87 -1.49
N PRO A 14 -6.21 7.89 -2.11
CA PRO A 14 -5.62 7.01 -3.10
C PRO A 14 -5.05 7.82 -4.26
N VAL A 15 -3.81 7.53 -4.64
CA VAL A 15 -3.20 8.12 -5.84
C VAL A 15 -3.32 7.11 -6.97
N SER A 16 -3.86 7.54 -8.11
CA SER A 16 -4.05 6.68 -9.27
C SER A 16 -3.38 7.24 -10.52
N GLN A 17 -2.87 6.34 -11.36
CA GLN A 17 -2.29 6.68 -12.65
C GLN A 17 -2.59 5.58 -13.66
N THR A 18 -2.91 5.99 -14.89
CA THR A 18 -3.16 5.07 -16.01
C THR A 18 -1.95 4.99 -16.92
N PHE A 19 -1.59 3.77 -17.31
CA PHE A 19 -0.47 3.46 -18.18
C PHE A 19 -0.96 2.74 -19.44
N ALA A 20 -0.35 3.04 -20.58
CA ALA A 20 -0.66 2.44 -21.88
C ALA A 20 0.04 1.08 -22.06
N VAL A 21 -0.19 0.18 -21.11
CA VAL A 21 0.38 -1.18 -21.11
C VAL A 21 -0.68 -2.20 -20.71
N PRO A 22 -0.59 -3.45 -21.22
CA PRO A 22 -1.50 -4.51 -20.83
C PRO A 22 -1.35 -4.84 -19.33
N VAL A 23 -2.45 -5.26 -18.73
CA VAL A 23 -2.55 -5.52 -17.28
C VAL A 23 -1.51 -6.51 -16.78
N GLU A 24 -1.13 -7.49 -17.59
CA GLU A 24 -0.11 -8.49 -17.22
C GLU A 24 1.29 -7.89 -17.07
N ARG A 25 1.65 -6.96 -17.98
CA ARG A 25 2.91 -6.24 -17.91
C ARG A 25 2.91 -5.28 -16.73
N ALA A 26 1.80 -4.56 -16.52
CA ALA A 26 1.62 -3.70 -15.36
C ALA A 26 1.75 -4.46 -14.05
N TRP A 27 1.12 -5.64 -13.94
CA TRP A 27 1.16 -6.49 -12.76
C TRP A 27 2.58 -6.94 -12.41
N SER A 28 3.25 -7.60 -13.35
CA SER A 28 4.61 -8.12 -13.17
C SER A 28 5.61 -7.01 -12.85
N THR A 29 5.50 -5.87 -13.52
CA THR A 29 6.35 -4.70 -13.27
C THR A 29 6.08 -4.11 -11.88
N THR A 30 4.82 -4.02 -11.46
CA THR A 30 4.46 -3.53 -10.12
C THR A 30 5.09 -4.38 -9.02
N LEU A 31 5.04 -5.72 -9.14
CA LEU A 31 5.68 -6.63 -8.20
C LEU A 31 7.20 -6.47 -8.18
N ALA A 32 7.83 -6.37 -9.35
CA ALA A 32 9.26 -6.19 -9.45
C ALA A 32 9.72 -4.86 -8.81
N VAL A 33 8.99 -3.77 -9.06
CA VAL A 33 9.28 -2.45 -8.50
C VAL A 33 9.07 -2.43 -6.99
N LEU A 34 7.98 -3.03 -6.48
CA LEU A 34 7.75 -3.16 -5.04
C LEU A 34 8.94 -3.87 -4.38
N LYS A 35 9.34 -5.03 -4.89
CA LYS A 35 10.48 -5.79 -4.38
C LYS A 35 11.80 -5.02 -4.48
N HIS A 36 12.04 -4.33 -5.61
CA HIS A 36 13.25 -3.53 -5.81
C HIS A 36 13.36 -2.38 -4.81
N LEU A 37 12.23 -1.74 -4.48
CA LEU A 37 12.16 -0.71 -3.45
C LEU A 37 12.16 -1.28 -2.02
N GLY A 38 12.22 -2.61 -1.88
CA GLY A 38 12.29 -3.37 -0.63
C GLY A 38 10.93 -3.70 0.00
N TRP A 39 9.82 -3.62 -0.75
CA TRP A 39 8.48 -3.85 -0.21
C TRP A 39 8.20 -5.33 -0.30
N ASP A 40 8.18 -5.98 0.86
CA ASP A 40 7.75 -7.36 0.95
C ASP A 40 6.24 -7.44 0.72
N ILE A 41 5.81 -8.50 0.03
CA ILE A 41 4.42 -8.73 -0.33
C ILE A 41 3.82 -9.63 0.74
N ASP A 42 2.82 -9.12 1.47
CA ASP A 42 2.05 -9.87 2.46
C ASP A 42 1.00 -10.75 1.75
N LYS A 43 0.25 -10.15 0.82
CA LYS A 43 -0.79 -10.85 0.06
C LYS A 43 -0.99 -10.25 -1.32
N GLU A 44 -1.20 -11.11 -2.30
CA GLU A 44 -1.62 -10.70 -3.64
C GLU A 44 -2.80 -11.53 -4.15
N ASP A 45 -3.65 -10.90 -4.95
CA ASP A 45 -4.75 -11.53 -5.67
C ASP A 45 -4.81 -10.95 -7.08
N ARG A 46 -4.27 -11.71 -8.03
CA ARG A 46 -4.23 -11.32 -9.45
C ARG A 46 -5.61 -11.29 -10.11
N ALA A 47 -6.57 -12.07 -9.62
CA ALA A 47 -7.92 -12.10 -10.18
C ALA A 47 -8.70 -10.83 -9.82
N ILE A 48 -8.53 -10.34 -8.59
CA ILE A 48 -9.16 -9.10 -8.10
C ILE A 48 -8.34 -7.86 -8.52
N GLY A 49 -7.03 -8.04 -8.73
CA GLY A 49 -6.12 -6.97 -9.07
C GLY A 49 -5.53 -6.28 -7.83
N TRP A 50 -5.36 -6.99 -6.72
CA TRP A 50 -4.89 -6.42 -5.45
C TRP A 50 -3.54 -6.96 -5.00
N ILE A 51 -2.68 -6.06 -4.52
CA ILE A 51 -1.39 -6.37 -3.89
C ILE A 51 -1.36 -5.61 -2.57
N THR A 52 -1.11 -6.30 -1.46
CA THR A 52 -0.93 -5.73 -0.14
C THR A 52 0.49 -6.05 0.31
N THR A 53 1.23 -5.01 0.70
CA THR A 53 2.59 -5.19 1.20
C THR A 53 2.57 -5.52 2.69
N ASP A 54 3.69 -6.02 3.19
CA ASP A 54 3.97 -5.94 4.60
C ASP A 54 4.03 -4.49 5.08
N SER A 55 3.85 -4.32 6.39
CA SER A 55 4.05 -3.02 7.02
C SER A 55 5.54 -2.77 7.22
N ARG A 56 6.02 -1.57 6.88
CA ARG A 56 7.38 -1.13 7.19
C ARG A 56 7.39 -0.11 8.31
N ARG A 57 8.48 -0.09 9.07
CA ARG A 57 8.71 0.92 10.12
C ARG A 57 9.11 2.23 9.46
N VAL A 58 8.41 3.30 9.81
CA VAL A 58 8.77 4.68 9.46
C VAL A 58 9.60 5.29 10.59
N GLU A 59 9.16 5.08 11.83
CA GLU A 59 9.81 5.61 13.03
C GLU A 59 9.48 4.72 14.24
N GLY A 60 10.31 4.76 15.29
CA GLY A 60 9.98 4.21 16.61
C GLY A 60 11.07 3.32 17.20
N GLU A 61 10.86 2.95 18.46
CA GLU A 61 11.84 2.25 19.29
C GLU A 61 11.36 0.83 19.66
N ASP A 62 12.29 -0.10 19.77
CA ASP A 62 12.03 -1.51 20.10
C ASP A 62 12.76 -1.85 21.39
N TYR A 63 11.99 -2.12 22.44
CA TYR A 63 12.49 -2.45 23.77
C TYR A 63 12.25 -3.94 24.09
N GLY A 64 12.19 -4.80 23.07
CA GLY A 64 12.01 -6.24 23.19
C GLY A 64 10.53 -6.62 23.38
N VAL A 65 10.03 -6.56 24.61
CA VAL A 65 8.61 -6.92 24.92
C VAL A 65 7.62 -5.78 24.70
N TYR A 66 8.16 -4.58 24.47
CA TYR A 66 7.42 -3.37 24.14
C TYR A 66 8.01 -2.76 22.88
N ALA A 67 7.20 -2.58 21.85
CA ALA A 67 7.59 -1.86 20.65
C ALA A 67 6.53 -0.84 20.31
N LYS A 68 6.93 0.42 20.14
CA LYS A 68 6.04 1.49 19.69
C LYS A 68 6.66 2.19 18.51
N GLY A 69 5.90 2.29 17.43
CA GLY A 69 6.42 2.95 16.24
C GLY A 69 5.36 3.21 15.19
N THR A 70 5.63 4.23 14.40
CA THR A 70 4.85 4.52 13.21
C THR A 70 5.25 3.54 12.13
N ARG A 71 4.27 2.85 11.57
CA ARG A 71 4.42 1.95 10.44
C ARG A 71 3.55 2.42 9.29
N HIS A 72 3.91 2.00 8.10
CA HIS A 72 3.09 2.20 6.92
C HIS A 72 2.98 0.92 6.09
N ARG A 73 1.85 0.76 5.43
CA ARG A 73 1.58 -0.36 4.52
C ARG A 73 0.99 0.18 3.24
N LEU A 74 1.34 -0.44 2.11
CA LEU A 74 0.77 -0.12 0.82
C LEU A 74 -0.25 -1.17 0.40
N ARG A 75 -1.34 -0.70 -0.17
CA ARG A 75 -2.28 -1.49 -0.96
C ARG A 75 -2.27 -0.94 -2.37
N VAL A 76 -1.94 -1.79 -3.34
CA VAL A 76 -1.89 -1.45 -4.75
C VAL A 76 -3.00 -2.19 -5.48
N ASN A 77 -3.72 -1.47 -6.32
CA ASN A 77 -4.80 -1.96 -7.13
C ASN A 77 -4.43 -1.80 -8.60
N VAL A 78 -4.36 -2.90 -9.35
CA VAL A 78 -3.96 -2.93 -10.75
C VAL A 78 -5.15 -3.44 -11.56
N LYS A 79 -5.80 -2.55 -12.31
CA LYS A 79 -7.02 -2.86 -13.07
C LYS A 79 -6.90 -2.47 -14.53
N ALA A 80 -7.38 -3.35 -15.41
CA ALA A 80 -7.53 -3.01 -16.81
C ALA A 80 -8.50 -1.82 -16.97
N ALA A 81 -8.08 -0.83 -17.75
CA ALA A 81 -8.88 0.35 -18.09
C ALA A 81 -9.48 0.28 -19.51
N GLY A 82 -9.31 -0.86 -20.19
CA GLY A 82 -9.70 -1.06 -21.59
C GLY A 82 -8.60 -0.67 -22.59
N GLU A 83 -8.68 -1.19 -23.81
CA GLU A 83 -7.79 -0.82 -24.94
C GLU A 83 -6.29 -1.01 -24.64
N GLY A 84 -5.92 -2.07 -23.91
CA GLY A 84 -4.53 -2.31 -23.54
C GLY A 84 -3.96 -1.27 -22.56
N ARG A 85 -4.82 -0.54 -21.84
CA ARG A 85 -4.43 0.38 -20.76
C ARG A 85 -4.72 -0.25 -19.40
N THR A 86 -3.94 0.16 -18.41
CA THR A 86 -4.08 -0.31 -17.03
C THR A 86 -4.02 0.88 -16.08
N THR A 87 -4.98 0.98 -15.17
CA THR A 87 -4.96 1.93 -14.06
C THR A 87 -4.38 1.26 -12.82
N ILE A 88 -3.37 1.90 -12.24
CA ILE A 88 -2.74 1.50 -10.99
C ILE A 88 -3.12 2.54 -9.94
N THR A 89 -3.74 2.09 -8.85
CA THR A 89 -4.09 2.91 -7.70
C THR A 89 -3.28 2.45 -6.50
N VAL A 90 -2.66 3.39 -5.79
CA VAL A 90 -1.87 3.14 -4.59
C VAL A 90 -2.54 3.82 -3.41
N GLU A 91 -2.82 3.03 -2.39
CA GLU A 91 -3.33 3.46 -1.09
C GLU A 91 -2.26 3.19 -0.03
N ARG A 92 -2.01 4.18 0.84
CA ARG A 92 -1.12 4.03 1.98
C ARG A 92 -1.90 4.16 3.27
N SER A 93 -1.75 3.15 4.13
CA SER A 93 -2.22 3.21 5.50
C SER A 93 -1.02 3.46 6.41
N VAL A 94 -1.05 4.55 7.16
CA VAL A 94 -0.06 4.85 8.21
C VAL A 94 -0.73 4.61 9.55
N PHE A 95 -0.04 3.96 10.47
CA PHE A 95 -0.59 3.62 11.78
C PHE A 95 0.53 3.54 12.82
N LYS A 96 0.22 3.88 14.06
CA LYS A 96 1.07 3.55 15.20
C LYS A 96 0.77 2.12 15.58
N ARG A 97 1.79 1.27 15.62
CA ARG A 97 1.70 -0.05 16.24
C ARG A 97 2.36 0.02 17.60
N GLU A 98 1.58 -0.28 18.63
CA GLU A 98 2.07 -0.55 19.97
C GLU A 98 1.92 -2.05 20.24
N ARG A 99 3.05 -2.74 20.36
CA ARG A 99 3.10 -4.15 20.75
C ARG A 99 3.42 -4.24 22.22
N ILE A 100 2.56 -4.91 22.98
CA ILE A 100 2.82 -5.32 24.36
C ILE A 100 2.68 -6.84 24.40
N LEU A 101 3.79 -7.55 24.67
CA LEU A 101 3.85 -9.02 24.59
C LEU A 101 3.39 -9.53 23.20
N TRP A 102 2.28 -10.27 23.14
CA TRP A 102 1.67 -10.84 21.92
C TRP A 102 0.44 -10.06 21.43
N MET A 103 0.13 -8.91 22.04
CA MET A 103 -0.95 -8.03 21.60
C MET A 103 -0.39 -6.88 20.76
N ASP A 104 -0.89 -6.74 19.54
CA ASP A 104 -0.65 -5.61 18.65
C ASP A 104 -1.85 -4.65 18.72
N ASN A 105 -1.62 -3.40 19.09
CA ASN A 105 -2.60 -2.32 19.01
C ASN A 105 -2.22 -1.37 17.87
N ASP A 106 -3.07 -1.29 16.86
CA ASP A 106 -2.87 -0.46 15.67
C ASP A 106 -3.80 0.75 15.70
N GLU A 107 -3.22 1.93 15.86
CA GLU A 107 -3.94 3.20 15.80
C GLU A 107 -3.68 3.87 14.45
N PRO A 108 -4.69 4.03 13.58
CA PRO A 108 -4.51 4.70 12.29
C PRO A 108 -4.11 6.17 12.47
N ILE A 109 -3.18 6.61 11.62
CA ILE A 109 -2.74 8.00 11.54
C ILE A 109 -3.17 8.57 10.19
N THR A 110 -3.99 9.61 10.21
CA THR A 110 -4.27 10.38 9.00
C THR A 110 -3.01 11.13 8.59
N THR A 111 -2.58 10.92 7.34
CA THR A 111 -1.48 11.67 6.74
C THR A 111 -1.92 12.23 5.40
N THR A 112 -1.52 13.47 5.11
CA THR A 112 -1.70 14.12 3.81
C THR A 112 -0.46 13.98 2.92
N ASP A 113 0.63 13.44 3.45
CA ASP A 113 1.80 13.12 2.64
C ASP A 113 1.41 12.02 1.63
N GLN A 114 1.82 12.19 0.38
CA GLN A 114 1.60 11.23 -0.71
C GLN A 114 2.91 10.90 -1.44
N THR A 115 4.05 11.22 -0.82
CA THR A 115 5.36 11.15 -1.47
C THR A 115 5.71 9.72 -1.85
N VAL A 116 5.37 8.75 -1.01
CA VAL A 116 5.65 7.32 -1.24
C VAL A 116 4.80 6.78 -2.40
N GLU A 117 3.52 7.14 -2.44
CA GLU A 117 2.55 6.71 -3.44
C GLU A 117 2.92 7.24 -4.82
N LYS A 118 3.25 8.54 -4.90
CA LYS A 118 3.73 9.18 -6.13
C LYS A 118 5.09 8.64 -6.57
N ALA A 119 6.01 8.39 -5.64
CA ALA A 119 7.31 7.80 -5.95
C ALA A 119 7.17 6.37 -6.50
N LEU A 120 6.28 5.55 -5.90
CA LEU A 120 5.99 4.20 -6.40
C LEU A 120 5.41 4.24 -7.82
N LEU A 121 4.39 5.07 -8.06
CA LEU A 121 3.80 5.23 -9.40
C LEU A 121 4.82 5.73 -10.43
N SER A 122 5.68 6.67 -10.04
CA SER A 122 6.77 7.15 -10.89
C SER A 122 7.78 6.05 -11.22
N ALA A 123 8.17 5.23 -10.25
CA ALA A 123 9.09 4.12 -10.44
C ALA A 123 8.48 3.02 -11.34
N ILE A 124 7.18 2.72 -11.17
CA ILE A 124 6.45 1.83 -12.06
C ILE A 124 6.45 2.40 -13.49
N GLY A 125 6.07 3.66 -13.67
CA GLY A 125 6.06 4.31 -14.98
C GLY A 125 7.41 4.30 -15.70
N LYS A 126 8.52 4.42 -14.97
CA LYS A 126 9.88 4.33 -15.53
C LYS A 126 10.28 2.91 -15.93
N SER A 127 9.63 1.90 -15.38
CA SER A 127 9.96 0.48 -15.56
C SER A 127 9.05 -0.22 -16.56
N LEU A 128 8.03 0.48 -17.08
CA LEU A 128 7.05 -0.02 -18.05
C LEU A 128 7.52 0.16 -19.49
#